data_AF-A0A0C3LHX3-F1
#
_entry.id   AF-A0A0C3LHX3-F1
#
_cell.length_a   1.000
_cell.length_b   1.000
_cell.length_c   1.000
_cell.angle_alpha   90.00
_cell.angle_beta   90.00
_cell.angle_gamma   90.00
#
_symmetry.space_group_name_H-M   'P 1'
#
loop_
_entity.id
_entity.type
_entity.pdbx_description
1 polymer ?
#
loop_
_entity_poly.entity_id
_entity_poly.type
_entity_poly.pdbx_seq_one_letter_code
_entity_poly.pdbx_strand_id
1 'polypeptide(L)' 'YFSNYDGVVHCAMDGWSSPLVSSYLGVVISWWRDGKLRRATLDFLKLKASHTGQYQAETVYRTFEWFGL' A
#
# COMPACT_ATOMS: atom_id res chain seq x y z
N TYR A 1 -5.90 7.19 -12.61
CA TYR A 1 -4.55 7.73 -12.95
C TYR A 1 -3.71 6.71 -13.72
N PHE A 2 -3.68 5.45 -13.27
CA PHE A 2 -2.84 4.40 -13.85
C PHE A 2 -3.47 3.62 -15.01
N SER A 3 -4.75 3.85 -15.34
CA SER A 3 -5.47 3.09 -16.39
C SER A 3 -4.83 3.11 -17.79
N ASN A 4 -3.98 4.11 -18.09
CA ASN A 4 -3.21 4.21 -19.34
C ASN A 4 -1.70 4.31 -19.08
N TYR A 5 -1.22 3.78 -17.96
CA TYR A 5 0.21 3.75 -17.63
C TYR A 5 0.78 2.40 -18.05
N ASP A 6 1.79 2.42 -18.92
CA ASP A 6 2.45 1.24 -19.50
C ASP A 6 3.71 0.80 -18.73
N GLY A 7 4.05 1.52 -17.66
CA GLY A 7 5.19 1.23 -16.81
C GLY A 7 4.85 0.34 -15.61
N VAL A 8 5.84 0.16 -14.74
CA VAL A 8 5.71 -0.64 -13.51
C VAL A 8 5.41 0.27 -12.33
N VAL A 9 4.42 -0.11 -11.52
CA VAL A 9 4.17 0.48 -10.21
C VAL A 9 4.70 -0.49 -9.15
N HIS A 10 5.71 -0.06 -8.40
CA HIS A 10 6.24 -0.81 -7.27
C HIS A 10 5.46 -0.46 -6.00
N CYS A 11 4.93 -1.47 -5.30
CA CYS A 11 4.34 -1.30 -3.98
C CYS A 11 5.33 -1.71 -2.89
N ALA A 12 5.63 -0.79 -1.98
CA ALA A 12 6.30 -1.06 -0.73
C ALA A 12 5.27 -1.15 0.41
N MET A 13 5.38 -2.20 1.22
CA MET A 13 4.55 -2.42 2.40
C MET A 13 5.45 -2.39 3.63
N ASP A 14 5.08 -1.59 4.63
CA ASP A 14 5.81 -1.49 5.89
C ASP A 14 4.86 -1.71 7.07
N GLY A 15 5.12 -2.77 7.84
CA GLY A 15 4.30 -3.18 8.97
C GLY A 15 5.01 -2.88 10.28
N TRP A 16 4.41 -2.06 11.15
CA TRP A 16 4.97 -1.78 12.47
C TRP A 16 3.92 -1.87 13.57
N SER A 17 4.38 -2.15 14.79
CA SER A 17 3.54 -2.08 15.99
C SER A 17 3.85 -0.80 16.76
N SER A 18 2.85 0.05 16.91
CA SER A 18 2.97 1.28 17.70
C SER A 18 3.02 0.97 19.20
N PRO A 19 3.61 1.86 20.02
CA PRO A 19 3.67 1.70 21.47
C PRO A 19 2.29 1.57 22.16
N LEU A 20 1.21 1.97 21.48
CA LEU A 20 -0.17 1.91 21.99
C LEU A 20 -0.89 0.59 21.60
N VAL A 21 -0.13 -0.51 21.47
CA VAL A 21 -0.65 -1.86 21.12
C VAL A 21 -1.47 -1.89 19.83
N SER A 22 -1.24 -0.92 18.94
CA SER A 22 -1.90 -0.83 17.64
C SER A 22 -0.89 -1.12 16.55
N SER A 23 -1.17 -2.10 15.70
CA SER A 23 -0.32 -2.43 14.56
C SER A 23 -0.85 -1.79 13.29
N TYR A 24 0.06 -1.36 12.44
CA TYR A 24 -0.24 -0.65 11.22
C TYR A 24 0.47 -1.29 10.04
N LEU A 25 -0.14 -1.16 8.87
CA LEU A 25 0.44 -1.49 7.58
C LEU A 25 0.41 -0.25 6.69
N GLY A 26 1.57 0.34 6.46
CA GLY A 26 1.75 1.42 5.50
C GLY A 26 1.88 0.85 4.10
N VAL A 27 1.10 1.40 3.16
CA VAL A 27 1.13 1.03 1.74
C VAL A 27 1.59 2.22 0.93
N VAL A 28 2.73 2.09 0.25
CA VAL A 28 3.34 3.16 -0.53
C VAL A 28 3.61 2.66 -1.94
N ILE A 29 3.13 3.38 -2.94
CA ILE A 29 3.45 3.09 -4.34
C ILE A 29 4.53 4.03 -4.85
N SER A 30 5.38 3.52 -5.73
CA SER A 30 6.37 4.29 -6.46
C SER A 30 6.35 3.91 -7.94
N TRP A 31 6.43 4.88 -8.83
CA TRP A 31 6.40 4.65 -10.28
C TRP A 31 7.24 5.69 -11.02
N TRP A 32 7.74 5.33 -12.19
CA TRP A 32 8.56 6.22 -13.01
C TRP A 32 7.71 6.88 -14.10
N ARG A 33 7.71 8.21 -14.20
CA ARG A 33 7.01 8.90 -15.29
C ARG A 33 7.68 10.23 -15.61
N ASP A 34 7.86 10.51 -16.90
CA ASP A 34 8.43 11.76 -17.42
C ASP A 34 9.83 12.08 -16.84
N GLY A 35 10.70 11.06 -16.76
CA GLY A 35 12.05 11.24 -16.23
C GLY A 35 12.12 11.42 -14.70
N LYS A 36 11.04 11.15 -13.97
CA LYS A 36 10.97 11.33 -12.51
C LYS A 36 10.40 10.10 -11.81
N LEU A 37 11.04 9.72 -10.70
CA LEU A 37 10.50 8.75 -9.76
C LEU A 37 9.46 9.46 -8.89
N ARG A 38 8.23 9.00 -8.96
CA ARG A 38 7.10 9.48 -8.17
C ARG A 38 6.82 8.49 -7.06
N ARG A 39 6.30 8.99 -5.94
CA ARG A 39 5.90 8.20 -4.78
C ARG A 39 4.61 8.76 -4.20
N ALA A 40 3.71 7.88 -3.77
CA ALA A 40 2.52 8.26 -3.03
C ALA A 40 2.27 7.24 -1.91
N THR A 41 1.95 7.73 -0.72
CA THR A 41 1.38 6.89 0.34
C THR A 41 -0.10 6.70 0.02
N LEU A 42 -0.53 5.45 -0.14
CA LEU A 42 -1.94 5.12 -0.37
C LEU A 42 -2.72 5.12 0.94
N ASP A 43 -2.21 4.39 1.95
CA ASP A 43 -2.91 4.27 3.23
C ASP A 43 -1.96 3.86 4.38
N PHE A 44 -2.43 4.11 5.60
CA PHE A 44 -1.89 3.64 6.86
C PHE A 44 -2.96 2.81 7.59
N LEU A 45 -3.03 1.54 7.22
CA LEU A 45 -4.09 0.64 7.66
C LEU A 45 -3.84 0.19 9.09
N LYS A 46 -4.77 0.46 10.01
CA LYS A 46 -4.74 -0.13 11.35
C LYS A 46 -5.17 -1.60 11.27
N LEU A 47 -4.26 -2.51 11.60
CA LEU A 47 -4.53 -3.94 11.69
C LEU A 47 -5.30 -4.24 12.98
N LYS A 48 -6.49 -4.86 12.84
CA LYS A 48 -7.41 -5.13 13.96
C LYS A 48 -7.52 -6.62 14.31
N ALA A 49 -6.93 -7.48 13.50
CA ALA A 49 -6.97 -8.92 13.62
C ALA A 49 -5.55 -9.49 13.60
N SER A 50 -5.42 -10.80 13.86
CA SER A 50 -4.14 -11.50 13.74
C SER A 50 -3.51 -11.26 12.37
N HIS A 51 -2.22 -10.92 12.35
CA HIS A 51 -1.47 -10.52 11.16
C HIS A 51 -1.14 -11.71 10.23
N THR A 52 -2.13 -12.50 9.87
CA THR A 52 -1.98 -13.56 8.89
C THR A 52 -1.64 -12.96 7.52
N GLY A 53 -0.89 -13.71 6.70
CA GLY A 53 -0.57 -13.28 5.34
C GLY A 53 -1.83 -12.99 4.51
N GLN A 54 -2.87 -13.82 4.67
CA GLN A 54 -4.15 -13.63 3.99
C GLN A 54 -4.81 -12.29 4.37
N TYR A 55 -4.94 -11.98 5.66
CA TYR A 55 -5.57 -10.74 6.11
C TYR A 55 -4.82 -9.50 5.60
N GLN A 56 -3.48 -9.53 5.63
CA GLN A 56 -2.67 -8.43 5.10
C GLN A 56 -2.86 -8.28 3.58
N ALA A 57 -2.84 -9.37 2.83
CA ALA A 57 -3.06 -9.36 1.39
C ALA A 57 -4.45 -8.82 1.01
N GLU A 58 -5.51 -9.25 1.70
CA GLU A 58 -6.87 -8.75 1.50
C GLU A 58 -6.99 -7.26 1.81
N THR A 59 -6.31 -6.79 2.87
CA THR A 59 -6.34 -5.38 3.24
C THR A 59 -5.65 -4.51 2.19
N VAL A 60 -4.48 -4.94 1.69
CA VAL A 60 -3.74 -4.25 0.62
C VAL A 60 -4.52 -4.25 -0.69
N TYR A 61 -5.13 -5.39 -1.04
CA TYR A 61 -5.97 -5.51 -2.24
C TYR A 61 -7.12 -4.50 -2.22
N ARG A 62 -7.83 -4.36 -1.09
CA ARG A 62 -8.91 -3.37 -0.93
C ARG A 62 -8.41 -1.94 -1.08
N THR A 63 -7.20 -1.63 -0.58
CA THR A 63 -6.58 -0.33 -0.80
C THR A 63 -6.33 -0.09 -2.29
N PHE A 64 -5.80 -1.07 -3.03
CA PHE A 64 -5.60 -0.92 -4.47
C PHE A 64 -6.92 -0.73 -5.23
N GLU A 65 -7.93 -1.53 -4.93
CA GLU A 65 -9.27 -1.41 -5.53
C GLU A 65 -9.85 0.00 -5.33
N TRP A 66 -9.73 0.55 -4.11
CA TRP A 66 -10.20 1.91 -3.78
C TRP A 66 -9.50 2.99 -4.62
N PHE A 67 -8.22 2.82 -4.91
CA PHE A 67 -7.44 3.76 -5.72
C PHE A 67 -7.49 3.46 -7.24
N GLY A 68 -8.22 2.43 -7.65
CA GLY A 68 -8.34 1.99 -9.05
C GLY A 68 -7.01 1.50 -9.62
N LEU A 69 -6.26 0.73 -8.82
CA LEU A 69 -5.00 0.06 -9.15
C LEU A 69 -5.20 -1.42 -9.43
#